data_AF-A0A7J5D590-F1
#
_entry.id   AF-A0A7J5D590-F1
#
_cell.length_a   1.000
_cell.length_b   1.000
_cell.length_c   1.000
_cell.angle_alpha   90.00
_cell.angle_beta   90.00
_cell.angle_gamma   90.00
#
_symmetry.space_group_name_H-M   'P 1'
#
loop_
_entity.id
_entity.type
_entity.pdbx_description
1 polymer ?
#
loop_
_entity_poly.entity_id
_entity_poly.type
_entity_poly.pdbx_seq_one_letter_code
_entity_poly.pdbx_strand_id
1 'polypeptide(L)'
;MSEFETQLRQILESCGLTHLAFYHRDRAKMFSAEIPEPQDESPAEAISHRLERSGRQLFYILEELASDFAELRTGSPIRTVVHVPTGALLYHSVAAESHLCCVTRADLLGELIPRLAEGIVDLRPSLSHHLGAHRSYPSRYARREPPSADPTPSPPHGATDTDRPETSGKAAEGTAYTVDQATGADDVPTATTDLMCEALGVHGLHYLAYYTGGAPTCTVDIFADPAVRSFLGSSTAQQRRDRYSLLGQLLPGVTGRMNTSLNALLEGEMRQIVLNIERGAVYFQQLREHCYLLGVSLDQSHLAEADRHIEWLGRELASE
;
A
#
# COMPACT_ATOMS: atom_id res chain seq x y z
N MET A 1 -20.23 -1.30 -27.62
CA MET A 1 -19.93 -1.72 -26.24
C MET A 1 -19.41 -3.13 -26.32
N SER A 2 -18.19 -3.40 -25.84
CA SER A 2 -17.67 -4.78 -25.80
C SER A 2 -18.38 -5.56 -24.68
N GLU A 3 -18.40 -6.89 -24.79
CA GLU A 3 -18.90 -7.77 -23.71
C GLU A 3 -18.19 -7.48 -22.38
N PHE A 4 -16.88 -7.23 -22.45
CA PHE A 4 -16.05 -6.79 -21.31
C PHE A 4 -16.57 -5.51 -20.63
N GLU A 5 -16.91 -4.49 -21.41
CA GLU A 5 -17.44 -3.22 -20.87
C GLU A 5 -18.79 -3.42 -20.16
N THR A 6 -19.63 -4.32 -20.70
CA THR A 6 -20.94 -4.64 -20.10
C THR A 6 -20.77 -5.40 -18.78
N GLN A 7 -19.90 -6.42 -18.75
CA GLN A 7 -19.59 -7.18 -17.53
C GLN A 7 -18.99 -6.29 -16.45
N LEU A 8 -18.00 -5.46 -16.81
CA LEU A 8 -17.35 -4.55 -15.86
C LEU A 8 -18.35 -3.54 -15.30
N ARG A 9 -19.23 -2.98 -16.14
CA ARG A 9 -20.28 -2.06 -15.68
C ARG A 9 -21.26 -2.76 -14.73
N GLN A 10 -21.72 -3.96 -15.06
CA GLN A 10 -22.66 -4.72 -14.24
C GLN A 10 -22.09 -5.07 -12.84
N ILE A 11 -20.81 -5.42 -12.75
CA ILE A 11 -20.13 -5.66 -11.46
C ILE A 11 -20.16 -4.39 -10.59
N LEU A 12 -20.10 -3.21 -11.22
CA LEU A 12 -19.79 -1.96 -10.54
C LEU A 12 -20.98 -1.01 -10.34
N GLU A 13 -22.06 -1.15 -11.10
CA GLU A 13 -23.32 -0.39 -10.94
C GLU A 13 -23.89 -0.48 -9.51
N SER A 14 -23.58 -1.57 -8.79
CA SER A 14 -24.04 -1.81 -7.42
C SER A 14 -23.16 -1.16 -6.33
N CYS A 15 -22.05 -0.49 -6.70
CA CYS A 15 -21.04 -0.02 -5.76
C CYS A 15 -20.97 1.52 -5.63
N GLY A 16 -21.95 2.24 -6.17
CA GLY A 16 -22.02 3.70 -6.08
C GLY A 16 -20.75 4.40 -6.59
N LEU A 17 -20.20 3.92 -7.70
CA LEU A 17 -18.98 4.49 -8.27
C LEU A 17 -19.27 5.84 -8.91
N THR A 18 -18.56 6.87 -8.46
CA THR A 18 -18.60 8.19 -9.12
C THR A 18 -17.66 8.21 -10.34
N HIS A 19 -16.63 7.37 -10.33
CA HIS A 19 -15.68 7.27 -11.43
C HIS A 19 -15.15 5.83 -11.57
N LEU A 20 -14.98 5.42 -12.82
CA LEU A 20 -14.38 4.16 -13.23
C LEU A 20 -13.61 4.37 -14.53
N ALA A 21 -12.35 3.97 -14.54
CA ALA A 21 -11.55 3.94 -15.74
C ALA A 21 -10.71 2.66 -15.80
N PHE A 22 -10.72 2.01 -16.95
CA PHE A 22 -9.82 0.90 -17.27
C PHE A 22 -8.71 1.42 -18.17
N TYR A 23 -7.48 1.19 -17.74
CA TYR A 23 -6.29 1.64 -18.43
C TYR A 23 -5.47 0.46 -18.93
N HIS A 24 -4.80 0.69 -20.05
CA HIS A 24 -3.69 -0.12 -20.50
C HIS A 24 -2.49 0.81 -20.68
N ARG A 25 -1.46 0.62 -19.84
CA ARG A 25 -0.39 1.57 -19.56
C ARG A 25 -0.97 2.92 -19.15
N ASP A 26 -0.58 3.97 -19.84
CA ASP A 26 -0.95 5.35 -19.59
C ASP A 26 -2.24 5.78 -20.31
N ARG A 27 -2.92 4.86 -21.01
CA ARG A 27 -4.08 5.17 -21.87
C ARG A 27 -5.37 4.58 -21.33
N ALA A 28 -6.37 5.42 -21.13
CA ALA A 28 -7.73 4.98 -20.84
C ALA A 28 -8.30 4.23 -22.06
N LYS A 29 -8.80 3.03 -21.83
CA LYS A 29 -9.47 2.19 -22.83
C LYS A 29 -10.99 2.19 -22.65
N MET A 30 -11.42 2.41 -21.42
CA MET A 30 -12.83 2.57 -21.05
C MET A 30 -12.90 3.58 -19.92
N PHE A 31 -13.96 4.38 -19.95
CA PHE A 31 -14.21 5.43 -18.99
C PHE A 31 -15.71 5.51 -18.72
N SER A 32 -16.09 5.51 -17.45
CA SER A 32 -17.44 5.74 -16.98
C SER A 32 -17.35 6.65 -15.76
N ALA A 33 -17.94 7.83 -15.82
CA ALA A 33 -18.05 8.71 -14.67
C ALA A 33 -19.51 9.11 -14.51
N GLU A 34 -20.00 9.11 -13.27
CA GLU A 34 -21.19 9.87 -12.93
C GLU A 34 -20.76 11.34 -12.94
N ILE A 35 -20.89 11.97 -14.10
CA ILE A 35 -20.69 13.42 -14.20
C ILE A 35 -21.93 14.04 -13.55
N PRO A 36 -21.83 14.75 -12.42
CA PRO A 36 -22.95 15.55 -11.94
C PRO A 36 -23.34 16.50 -13.06
N GLU A 37 -24.63 16.65 -13.34
CA GLU A 37 -25.07 17.61 -14.36
C GLU A 37 -24.39 18.96 -14.09
N PRO A 38 -23.62 19.50 -15.04
CA PRO A 38 -22.85 20.71 -14.80
C PRO A 38 -23.82 21.84 -14.43
N GLN A 39 -23.72 22.34 -13.19
CA GLN A 39 -24.47 23.52 -12.76
C GLN A 39 -23.93 24.81 -13.39
N ASP A 40 -22.69 24.77 -13.91
CA ASP A 40 -22.04 25.84 -14.66
C ASP A 40 -21.54 25.31 -16.00
N GLU A 41 -21.51 26.17 -17.04
CA GLU A 41 -21.13 25.92 -18.44
C GLU A 41 -19.67 25.45 -18.66
N SER A 42 -19.08 24.69 -17.74
CA SER A 42 -17.83 23.98 -18.01
C SER A 42 -18.14 22.76 -18.89
N PRO A 43 -17.54 22.67 -20.10
CA PRO A 43 -17.84 21.57 -21.01
C PRO A 43 -17.43 20.23 -20.38
N ALA A 44 -18.33 19.25 -20.36
CA ALA A 44 -18.09 17.91 -19.80
C ALA A 44 -16.80 17.24 -20.30
N GLU A 45 -16.35 17.59 -21.51
CA GLU A 45 -15.06 17.17 -22.10
C GLU A 45 -13.85 17.61 -21.25
N ALA A 46 -13.88 18.81 -20.66
CA ALA A 46 -12.80 19.31 -19.80
C ALA A 46 -12.68 18.50 -18.50
N ILE A 47 -13.80 18.04 -17.94
CA ILE A 47 -13.83 17.19 -16.75
C ILE A 47 -13.28 15.80 -17.09
N SER A 48 -13.73 15.18 -18.18
CA SER A 48 -13.22 13.88 -18.63
C SER A 48 -11.71 13.88 -18.85
N HIS A 49 -11.17 14.92 -19.50
CA HIS A 49 -9.73 15.05 -19.73
C HIS A 49 -8.92 15.25 -18.43
N ARG A 50 -9.46 15.97 -17.45
CA ARG A 50 -8.83 16.11 -16.13
C ARG A 50 -8.76 14.77 -15.40
N LEU A 51 -9.86 14.03 -15.38
CA LEU A 51 -9.95 12.72 -14.74
C LEU A 51 -9.00 11.70 -15.41
N GLU A 52 -8.98 11.67 -16.75
CA GLU A 52 -8.04 10.84 -17.51
C GLU A 52 -6.58 11.17 -17.18
N ARG A 53 -6.25 12.47 -17.14
CA ARG A 53 -4.91 12.94 -16.79
C ARG A 53 -4.52 12.51 -15.37
N SER A 54 -5.42 12.61 -14.40
CA SER A 54 -5.16 12.20 -13.03
C SER A 54 -4.91 10.70 -12.90
N GLY A 55 -5.75 9.86 -13.54
CA GLY A 55 -5.51 8.41 -13.54
C GLY A 55 -4.20 8.03 -14.22
N ARG A 56 -3.84 8.72 -15.33
CA ARG A 56 -2.54 8.54 -15.99
C ARG A 56 -1.36 8.94 -15.10
N GLN A 57 -1.47 10.05 -14.36
CA GLN A 57 -0.41 10.46 -13.43
C GLN A 57 -0.25 9.44 -12.29
N LEU A 58 -1.37 8.91 -11.78
CA LEU A 58 -1.34 7.87 -10.76
C LEU A 58 -0.61 6.61 -11.25
N PHE A 59 -0.84 6.19 -12.50
CA PHE A 59 -0.08 5.09 -13.12
C PHE A 59 1.44 5.31 -13.02
N TYR A 60 1.94 6.47 -13.43
CA TYR A 60 3.39 6.74 -13.37
C TYR A 60 3.92 6.76 -11.94
N ILE A 61 3.17 7.34 -10.99
CA ILE A 61 3.57 7.37 -9.59
C ILE A 61 3.66 5.94 -9.03
N LEU A 62 2.69 5.09 -9.35
CA LEU A 62 2.64 3.71 -8.87
C LEU A 62 3.67 2.80 -9.55
N GLU A 63 4.01 3.04 -10.82
CA GLU A 63 5.08 2.31 -11.52
C GLU A 63 6.46 2.64 -10.94
N GLU A 64 6.71 3.91 -10.60
CA GLU A 64 7.93 4.32 -9.90
C GLU A 64 8.00 3.64 -8.53
N LEU A 65 6.90 3.69 -7.77
CA LEU A 65 6.80 3.04 -6.47
C LEU A 65 6.99 1.52 -6.58
N ALA A 66 6.45 0.88 -7.62
CA ALA A 66 6.63 -0.55 -7.84
C ALA A 66 8.11 -0.93 -8.01
N SER A 67 8.93 -0.04 -8.61
CA SER A 67 10.38 -0.22 -8.69
C SER A 67 11.01 -0.18 -7.30
N ASP A 68 10.68 0.82 -6.48
CA ASP A 68 11.20 0.94 -5.11
C ASP A 68 10.83 -0.30 -4.26
N PHE A 69 9.58 -0.76 -4.37
CA PHE A 69 9.12 -1.98 -3.69
C PHE A 69 9.82 -3.25 -4.19
N ALA A 70 10.14 -3.33 -5.48
CA ALA A 70 10.89 -4.44 -6.03
C ALA A 70 12.33 -4.44 -5.51
N GLU A 71 12.99 -3.28 -5.46
CA GLU A 71 14.33 -3.12 -4.88
C GLU A 71 14.35 -3.51 -3.40
N LEU A 72 13.29 -3.17 -2.68
CA LEU A 72 13.11 -3.52 -1.27
C LEU A 72 12.60 -4.93 -1.03
N ARG A 73 12.35 -5.71 -2.09
CA ARG A 73 11.84 -7.10 -2.04
C ARG A 73 10.58 -7.23 -1.18
N THR A 74 9.75 -6.20 -1.17
CA THR A 74 8.45 -6.19 -0.49
C THR A 74 7.35 -6.76 -1.40
N GLY A 75 7.64 -6.96 -2.68
CA GLY A 75 6.72 -7.48 -3.69
C GLY A 75 6.03 -6.34 -4.44
N SER A 76 5.48 -6.65 -5.62
CA SER A 76 4.83 -5.62 -6.43
C SER A 76 3.49 -5.17 -5.82
N PRO A 77 3.16 -3.87 -5.90
CA PRO A 77 1.82 -3.39 -5.57
C PRO A 77 0.78 -4.05 -6.47
N ILE A 78 -0.19 -4.73 -5.85
CA ILE A 78 -1.34 -5.34 -6.51
C ILE A 78 -2.50 -4.35 -6.51
N ARG A 79 -2.72 -3.69 -5.37
CA ARG A 79 -3.86 -2.81 -5.14
C ARG A 79 -3.42 -1.65 -4.27
N THR A 80 -3.79 -0.44 -4.67
CA THR A 80 -3.59 0.78 -3.90
C THR A 80 -4.95 1.35 -3.55
N VAL A 81 -5.17 1.58 -2.26
CA VAL A 81 -6.34 2.28 -1.75
C VAL A 81 -5.89 3.64 -1.24
N VAL A 82 -6.61 4.69 -1.59
CA VAL A 82 -6.39 6.04 -1.10
C VAL A 82 -7.65 6.52 -0.42
N HIS A 83 -7.54 6.97 0.82
CA HIS A 83 -8.64 7.60 1.56
C HIS A 83 -8.45 9.11 1.63
N VAL A 84 -9.53 9.82 1.33
CA VAL A 84 -9.69 11.26 1.57
C VAL A 84 -10.96 11.49 2.40
N PRO A 85 -11.20 12.69 2.96
CA PRO A 85 -12.40 12.95 3.75
C PRO A 85 -13.72 12.70 2.99
N THR A 86 -13.73 12.94 1.68
CA THR A 86 -14.93 12.92 0.83
C THR A 86 -15.19 11.58 0.14
N GLY A 87 -14.24 10.63 0.20
CA GLY A 87 -14.32 9.39 -0.56
C GLY A 87 -13.05 8.56 -0.53
N ALA A 88 -13.00 7.57 -1.41
CA ALA A 88 -11.85 6.70 -1.59
C ALA A 88 -11.58 6.45 -3.07
N LEU A 89 -10.30 6.31 -3.40
CA LEU A 89 -9.85 5.85 -4.71
C LEU A 89 -9.24 4.46 -4.56
N LEU A 90 -9.59 3.60 -5.50
CA LEU A 90 -9.08 2.25 -5.61
C LEU A 90 -8.38 2.08 -6.96
N TYR A 91 -7.09 1.81 -6.90
CA TYR A 91 -6.31 1.38 -8.05
C TYR A 91 -6.02 -0.12 -7.92
N HIS A 92 -6.36 -0.91 -8.94
CA HIS A 92 -6.19 -2.36 -8.92
C HIS A 92 -5.48 -2.85 -10.19
N SER A 93 -4.35 -3.51 -10.03
CA SER A 93 -3.62 -4.15 -11.13
C SER A 93 -4.33 -5.43 -11.56
N VAL A 94 -4.83 -5.46 -12.78
CA VAL A 94 -5.63 -6.58 -13.32
C VAL A 94 -4.73 -7.60 -14.03
N ALA A 95 -3.78 -7.08 -14.80
CA ALA A 95 -2.78 -7.83 -15.54
C ALA A 95 -1.54 -6.95 -15.74
N ALA A 96 -0.48 -7.50 -16.35
CA ALA A 96 0.70 -6.71 -16.71
C ALA A 96 0.26 -5.49 -17.54
N GLU A 97 0.63 -4.30 -17.07
CA GLU A 97 0.32 -3.01 -17.69
C GLU A 97 -1.18 -2.65 -17.75
N SER A 98 -2.08 -3.41 -17.13
CA SER A 98 -3.52 -3.12 -17.18
C SER A 98 -4.09 -2.97 -15.78
N HIS A 99 -4.81 -1.87 -15.56
CA HIS A 99 -5.30 -1.50 -14.25
C HIS A 99 -6.67 -0.85 -14.30
N LEU A 100 -7.39 -0.99 -13.20
CA LEU A 100 -8.64 -0.31 -12.93
C LEU A 100 -8.37 0.83 -11.94
N CYS A 101 -8.97 1.98 -12.20
CA CYS A 101 -9.03 3.11 -11.29
C CYS A 101 -10.51 3.39 -11.00
N CYS A 102 -10.90 3.31 -9.74
CA CYS A 102 -12.28 3.53 -9.31
C CYS A 102 -12.30 4.60 -8.22
N VAL A 103 -13.32 5.46 -8.22
CA VAL A 103 -13.63 6.38 -7.12
C VAL A 103 -15.01 6.05 -6.60
N THR A 104 -15.11 5.97 -5.27
CA THR A 104 -16.35 5.69 -4.56
C THR A 104 -16.37 6.44 -3.24
N ARG A 105 -17.48 6.36 -2.52
CA ARG A 105 -17.54 6.80 -1.13
C ARG A 105 -16.75 5.86 -0.23
N ALA A 106 -16.14 6.40 0.82
CA ALA A 106 -15.28 5.62 1.72
C ALA A 106 -16.03 4.46 2.40
N ASP A 107 -17.32 4.62 2.72
CA ASP A 107 -18.14 3.61 3.38
C ASP A 107 -18.53 2.43 2.46
N LEU A 108 -18.47 2.62 1.14
CA LEU A 108 -18.74 1.57 0.16
C LEU A 108 -17.50 0.77 -0.23
N LEU A 109 -16.31 1.19 0.21
CA LEU A 109 -15.06 0.55 -0.16
C LEU A 109 -14.98 -0.92 0.30
N GLY A 110 -15.51 -1.21 1.49
CA GLY A 110 -15.56 -2.57 2.03
C GLY A 110 -16.40 -3.54 1.19
N GLU A 111 -17.41 -3.05 0.45
CA GLU A 111 -18.16 -3.85 -0.51
C GLU A 111 -17.51 -3.88 -1.89
N LEU A 112 -16.95 -2.74 -2.33
CA LEU A 112 -16.33 -2.60 -3.64
C LEU A 112 -15.11 -3.51 -3.82
N ILE A 113 -14.23 -3.56 -2.82
CA ILE A 113 -12.99 -4.33 -2.87
C ILE A 113 -13.22 -5.83 -3.16
N PRO A 114 -14.04 -6.56 -2.38
CA PRO A 114 -14.27 -7.98 -2.62
C PRO A 114 -14.98 -8.21 -3.97
N ARG A 115 -15.99 -7.39 -4.31
CA ARG A 115 -16.68 -7.50 -5.61
C ARG A 115 -15.74 -7.30 -6.79
N LEU A 116 -14.84 -6.32 -6.72
CA LEU A 116 -13.82 -6.14 -7.76
C LEU A 116 -12.84 -7.31 -7.81
N ALA A 117 -12.40 -7.82 -6.67
CA ALA A 117 -11.49 -8.95 -6.64
C ALA A 117 -12.11 -10.20 -7.29
N GLU A 118 -13.37 -10.50 -6.99
CA GLU A 118 -14.15 -11.57 -7.63
C GLU A 118 -14.35 -11.29 -9.12
N GLY A 119 -14.86 -10.11 -9.47
CA GLY A 119 -15.13 -9.73 -10.85
C GLY A 119 -13.88 -9.73 -11.74
N ILE A 120 -12.71 -9.34 -11.22
CA ILE A 120 -11.45 -9.36 -11.97
C ILE A 120 -11.03 -10.78 -12.35
N VAL A 121 -11.30 -11.77 -11.51
CA VAL A 121 -11.03 -13.18 -11.82
C VAL A 121 -11.84 -13.59 -13.05
N ASP A 122 -13.12 -13.19 -13.10
CA ASP A 122 -14.02 -13.48 -14.22
C ASP A 122 -13.67 -12.67 -15.48
N LEU A 123 -13.11 -11.48 -15.34
CA LEU A 123 -12.72 -10.60 -16.46
C LEU A 123 -11.38 -11.00 -17.11
N ARG A 124 -10.52 -11.74 -16.41
CA ARG A 124 -9.16 -12.07 -16.88
C ARG A 124 -9.14 -12.84 -18.22
N PRO A 125 -10.03 -13.82 -18.49
CA PRO A 125 -10.11 -14.47 -19.81
C PRO A 125 -10.45 -13.46 -20.93
N SER A 126 -11.46 -12.62 -20.71
CA SER A 126 -11.91 -11.60 -21.66
C SER A 126 -10.82 -10.56 -21.96
N LEU A 127 -10.06 -10.16 -20.94
CA LEU A 127 -8.90 -9.28 -21.09
C LEU A 127 -7.77 -9.92 -21.88
N SER A 128 -7.49 -11.21 -21.65
CA SER A 128 -6.47 -11.93 -22.40
C SER A 128 -6.79 -11.97 -23.89
N HIS A 129 -8.07 -12.13 -24.24
CA HIS A 129 -8.53 -12.05 -25.63
C HIS A 129 -8.43 -10.64 -26.22
N HIS A 130 -8.82 -9.61 -25.47
CA HIS A 130 -8.77 -8.23 -25.94
C HIS A 130 -7.34 -7.68 -26.07
N LEU A 131 -6.44 -8.07 -25.16
CA LEU A 131 -5.03 -7.65 -25.16
C LEU A 131 -4.16 -8.54 -26.06
N GLY A 132 -4.55 -9.79 -26.30
CA GLY A 132 -3.84 -10.72 -27.19
C GLY A 132 -3.76 -10.27 -28.66
N ALA A 133 -4.53 -9.27 -29.06
CA ALA A 133 -4.40 -8.61 -30.37
C ALA A 133 -3.20 -7.63 -30.44
N HIS A 134 -2.58 -7.28 -29.30
CA HIS A 134 -1.43 -6.36 -29.22
C HIS A 134 -0.27 -7.10 -28.55
N ARG A 135 0.62 -7.65 -29.39
CA ARG A 135 1.82 -8.44 -29.07
C ARG A 135 2.36 -8.25 -27.64
N SER A 136 2.33 -9.34 -26.89
CA SER A 136 2.89 -9.51 -25.55
C SER A 136 4.39 -9.21 -25.53
N TYR A 137 4.81 -8.18 -24.81
CA TYR A 137 6.14 -8.15 -24.22
C TYR A 137 6.08 -8.99 -22.93
N PRO A 138 6.99 -9.96 -22.72
CA PRO A 138 7.10 -10.58 -21.41
C PRO A 138 7.47 -9.51 -20.39
N SER A 139 6.66 -9.40 -19.34
CA SER A 139 6.97 -8.61 -18.15
C SER A 139 8.40 -8.94 -17.69
N ARG A 140 9.21 -7.90 -17.41
CA ARG A 140 10.59 -8.06 -16.92
C ARG A 140 10.68 -8.84 -15.60
N TYR A 141 9.56 -9.06 -14.92
CA TYR A 141 9.50 -9.81 -13.66
C TYR A 141 9.26 -11.32 -13.84
N ALA A 142 8.90 -11.80 -15.04
CA ALA A 142 8.62 -13.23 -15.27
C ALA A 142 9.86 -14.08 -15.60
N ARG A 143 11.09 -13.54 -15.60
CA ARG A 143 12.28 -14.31 -15.94
C ARG A 143 13.52 -13.91 -15.14
N ARG A 144 13.62 -14.43 -13.92
CA ARG A 144 14.91 -14.59 -13.24
C ARG A 144 14.90 -15.84 -12.37
N GLU A 145 14.85 -17.00 -13.01
CA GLU A 145 15.48 -18.18 -12.41
C GLU A 145 17.00 -17.96 -12.47
N PRO A 146 17.72 -17.96 -11.34
CA PRO A 146 19.17 -17.94 -11.37
C PRO A 146 19.69 -19.30 -11.88
N PRO A 147 20.74 -19.33 -12.73
CA PRO A 147 21.39 -20.58 -13.08
C PRO A 147 22.01 -21.20 -11.81
N SER A 148 21.76 -22.49 -11.64
CA SER A 148 22.38 -23.35 -10.64
C SER A 148 23.91 -23.23 -10.74
N ALA A 149 24.54 -22.71 -9.69
CA ALA A 149 25.99 -22.73 -9.54
C ALA A 149 26.35 -23.65 -8.38
N ASP A 150 27.05 -24.73 -8.72
CA ASP A 150 27.68 -25.67 -7.80
C ASP A 150 28.82 -25.01 -6.98
N PRO A 151 29.23 -25.63 -5.86
CA PRO A 151 29.79 -24.93 -4.71
C PRO A 151 31.30 -24.73 -4.83
N THR A 152 31.79 -23.57 -4.37
CA THR A 152 33.20 -23.39 -4.03
C THR A 152 33.36 -22.72 -2.67
N PRO A 153 34.46 -23.02 -1.96
CA PRO A 153 34.48 -23.07 -0.50
C PRO A 153 34.81 -21.72 0.15
N SER A 154 34.22 -21.47 1.31
CA SER A 154 34.49 -20.32 2.18
C SER A 154 35.88 -20.39 2.81
N PRO A 155 36.61 -19.26 2.92
CA PRO A 155 37.77 -19.16 3.81
C PRO A 155 37.34 -18.82 5.26
N PRO A 156 38.12 -19.23 6.28
CA PRO A 156 37.80 -18.99 7.68
C PRO A 156 38.41 -17.66 8.15
N HIS A 157 37.73 -16.96 9.04
CA HIS A 157 38.22 -16.07 10.13
C HIS A 157 36.94 -15.44 10.74
N GLY A 158 36.68 -15.41 12.05
CA GLY A 158 37.56 -15.25 13.20
C GLY A 158 37.05 -14.02 13.97
N ALA A 159 36.65 -14.22 15.24
CA ALA A 159 36.04 -13.32 16.24
C ALA A 159 36.53 -11.84 16.22
N THR A 160 35.76 -10.82 16.65
CA THR A 160 35.27 -10.53 18.02
C THR A 160 34.21 -9.40 17.95
N ASP A 161 33.05 -9.51 18.58
CA ASP A 161 32.71 -9.02 19.94
C ASP A 161 32.65 -7.48 20.08
N THR A 162 31.44 -6.92 20.19
CA THR A 162 31.18 -5.66 20.91
C THR A 162 29.71 -5.59 21.33
N ASP A 163 29.48 -5.78 22.63
CA ASP A 163 28.24 -5.56 23.38
C ASP A 163 27.57 -4.21 23.09
N ARG A 164 26.25 -4.23 22.88
CA ARG A 164 25.37 -3.05 23.03
C ARG A 164 24.20 -3.46 23.93
N PRO A 165 23.87 -2.70 24.99
CA PRO A 165 22.92 -3.15 26.00
C PRO A 165 21.48 -3.15 25.46
N GLU A 166 20.85 -4.33 25.51
CA GLU A 166 19.41 -4.51 25.37
C GLU A 166 18.74 -4.05 26.68
N THR A 167 18.06 -2.91 26.65
CA THR A 167 17.17 -2.50 27.75
C THR A 167 15.91 -3.35 27.71
N SER A 168 15.98 -4.51 28.37
CA SER A 168 14.86 -5.42 28.59
C SER A 168 13.87 -4.80 29.59
N GLY A 169 12.80 -4.21 29.07
CA GLY A 169 11.60 -3.85 29.82
C GLY A 169 10.82 -5.13 30.19
N LYS A 170 10.41 -5.22 31.45
CA LYS A 170 9.82 -6.41 32.09
C LYS A 170 8.49 -6.81 31.42
N ALA A 171 8.51 -7.94 30.72
CA ALA A 171 7.36 -8.50 30.00
C ALA A 171 6.28 -9.08 30.94
N ALA A 172 5.02 -8.80 30.63
CA ALA A 172 3.93 -9.74 30.90
C ALA A 172 4.07 -10.93 29.94
N GLU A 173 3.72 -12.15 30.36
CA GLU A 173 3.75 -13.33 29.49
C GLU A 173 2.84 -13.11 28.25
N GLY A 174 3.44 -12.85 27.10
CA GLY A 174 2.74 -12.67 25.83
C GLY A 174 3.52 -11.77 24.88
N THR A 175 3.90 -12.31 23.71
CA THR A 175 4.49 -11.63 22.54
C THR A 175 5.72 -10.75 22.80
N ALA A 176 6.90 -11.17 22.33
CA ALA A 176 8.13 -10.37 22.47
C ALA A 176 8.15 -9.22 21.45
N TYR A 177 7.84 -8.00 21.91
CA TYR A 177 7.98 -6.77 21.12
C TYR A 177 9.43 -6.31 21.08
N THR A 178 9.87 -5.77 19.94
CA THR A 178 11.08 -4.94 19.83
C THR A 178 10.64 -3.49 19.72
N VAL A 179 11.22 -2.61 20.53
CA VAL A 179 10.99 -1.17 20.50
C VAL A 179 12.33 -0.48 20.23
N ASP A 180 12.38 0.37 19.21
CA ASP A 180 13.53 1.25 18.94
C ASP A 180 13.06 2.70 18.91
N GLN A 181 13.63 3.52 19.80
CA GLN A 181 13.32 4.94 19.94
C GLN A 181 14.54 5.76 19.51
N ALA A 182 14.30 6.82 18.74
CA ALA A 182 15.39 7.67 18.27
C ALA A 182 16.08 8.37 19.45
N THR A 183 17.40 8.19 19.55
CA THR A 183 18.21 8.81 20.61
C THR A 183 18.18 10.34 20.45
N GLY A 184 17.58 11.06 21.40
CA GLY A 184 17.43 12.52 21.36
C GLY A 184 16.04 13.02 20.92
N ALA A 185 15.10 12.11 20.66
CA ALA A 185 13.69 12.46 20.61
C ALA A 185 13.12 12.51 22.04
N ASP A 186 13.34 13.62 22.73
CA ASP A 186 12.83 13.88 24.10
C ASP A 186 11.29 13.91 24.21
N ASP A 187 10.53 13.50 23.19
CA ASP A 187 9.13 13.90 23.02
C ASP A 187 8.23 12.85 22.34
N VAL A 188 8.55 11.55 22.40
CA VAL A 188 7.52 10.51 22.15
C VAL A 188 6.85 10.20 23.49
N PRO A 189 5.58 10.55 23.70
CA PRO A 189 4.86 10.13 24.89
C PRO A 189 4.92 8.61 25.03
N THR A 190 5.20 8.10 26.22
CA THR A 190 5.15 6.65 26.51
C THR A 190 3.83 6.04 26.04
N ALA A 191 2.73 6.79 26.19
CA ALA A 191 1.40 6.45 25.70
C ALA A 191 1.37 6.11 24.18
N THR A 192 2.08 6.87 23.34
CA THR A 192 2.17 6.58 21.90
C THR A 192 2.83 5.23 21.63
N THR A 193 3.92 4.93 22.33
CA THR A 193 4.62 3.63 22.18
C THR A 193 3.76 2.47 22.66
N ASP A 194 3.03 2.65 23.76
CA ASP A 194 2.13 1.64 24.32
C ASP A 194 0.97 1.34 23.35
N LEU A 195 0.32 2.37 22.79
CA LEU A 195 -0.71 2.23 21.76
C LEU A 195 -0.20 1.51 20.50
N MET A 196 1.03 1.84 20.06
CA MET A 196 1.64 1.16 18.93
C MET A 196 1.90 -0.33 19.21
N CYS A 197 2.37 -0.68 20.43
CA CYS A 197 2.56 -2.08 20.81
C CYS A 197 1.22 -2.84 20.90
N GLU A 198 0.16 -2.20 21.39
CA GLU A 198 -1.19 -2.78 21.47
C GLU A 198 -1.77 -3.07 20.08
N ALA A 199 -1.47 -2.25 19.07
CA ALA A 199 -1.91 -2.47 17.70
C ALA A 199 -1.23 -3.65 16.99
N LEU A 200 -0.05 -4.08 17.46
CA LEU A 200 0.70 -5.18 16.85
C LEU A 200 0.12 -6.54 17.21
N GLY A 201 0.08 -7.45 16.23
CA GLY A 201 -0.42 -8.81 16.43
C GLY A 201 -0.02 -9.76 15.32
N VAL A 202 0.00 -11.06 15.64
CA VAL A 202 0.41 -12.14 14.71
C VAL A 202 -0.47 -12.16 13.45
N HIS A 203 -1.75 -11.81 13.57
CA HIS A 203 -2.74 -11.79 12.48
C HIS A 203 -3.07 -10.36 12.00
N GLY A 204 -2.25 -9.35 12.29
CA GLY A 204 -2.56 -7.97 11.92
C GLY A 204 -1.32 -7.23 11.46
N LEU A 205 -0.97 -6.19 12.21
CA LEU A 205 0.23 -5.39 11.99
C LEU A 205 1.44 -6.08 12.65
N HIS A 206 2.53 -6.17 11.90
CA HIS A 206 3.77 -6.81 12.37
C HIS A 206 4.87 -5.79 12.64
N TYR A 207 4.76 -4.59 12.06
CA TYR A 207 5.69 -3.48 12.24
C TYR A 207 4.93 -2.15 12.16
N LEU A 208 5.30 -1.22 13.04
CA LEU A 208 4.80 0.14 13.06
C LEU A 208 5.98 1.11 13.24
N ALA A 209 5.89 2.25 12.59
CA ALA A 209 6.79 3.36 12.80
C ALA A 209 6.00 4.68 12.83
N TYR A 210 6.25 5.47 13.86
CA TYR A 210 5.72 6.80 14.04
C TYR A 210 6.79 7.82 13.67
N TYR A 211 6.42 8.79 12.83
CA TYR A 211 7.32 9.79 12.30
C TYR A 211 6.86 11.18 12.69
N THR A 212 7.82 12.03 13.08
CA THR A 212 7.63 13.46 13.29
C THR A 212 8.72 14.23 12.53
N GLY A 213 8.33 15.29 11.81
CA GLY A 213 9.28 16.10 11.05
C GLY A 213 10.06 15.34 9.96
N GLY A 214 9.51 14.22 9.48
CA GLY A 214 10.14 13.38 8.46
C GLY A 214 11.19 12.38 8.98
N ALA A 215 11.41 12.30 10.29
CA ALA A 215 12.30 11.32 10.91
C ALA A 215 11.49 10.31 11.76
N PRO A 216 11.92 9.03 11.84
CA PRO A 216 11.26 8.06 12.70
C PRO A 216 11.56 8.40 14.16
N THR A 217 10.50 8.59 14.94
CA THR A 217 10.61 8.95 16.36
C THR A 217 10.53 7.69 17.23
N CYS A 218 9.66 6.76 16.85
CA CYS A 218 9.51 5.45 17.48
C CYS A 218 9.18 4.38 16.43
N THR A 219 9.78 3.20 16.58
CA THR A 219 9.44 2.02 15.79
C THR A 219 9.21 0.83 16.72
N VAL A 220 8.22 0.00 16.39
CA VAL A 220 7.90 -1.22 17.12
C VAL A 220 7.62 -2.37 16.17
N ASP A 221 8.03 -3.59 16.54
CA ASP A 221 7.75 -4.80 15.76
C ASP A 221 7.67 -6.06 16.60
N ILE A 222 7.09 -7.10 16.01
CA ILE A 222 7.02 -8.46 16.58
C ILE A 222 7.80 -9.47 15.72
N PHE A 223 8.87 -9.05 15.04
CA PHE A 223 9.65 -9.97 14.18
C PHE A 223 10.41 -11.04 14.97
N ALA A 224 10.56 -10.86 16.29
CA ALA A 224 11.12 -11.88 17.18
C ALA A 224 10.13 -13.03 17.45
N ASP A 225 8.82 -12.81 17.25
CA ASP A 225 7.78 -13.80 17.51
C ASP A 225 7.90 -15.00 16.54
N PRO A 226 7.95 -16.25 17.04
CA PRO A 226 8.09 -17.44 16.19
C PRO A 226 7.02 -17.57 15.09
N ALA A 227 5.77 -17.16 15.34
CA ALA A 227 4.71 -17.21 14.36
C ALA A 227 4.96 -16.23 13.21
N VAL A 228 5.50 -15.06 13.52
CA VAL A 228 5.80 -14.00 12.53
C VAL A 228 7.07 -14.30 11.74
N ARG A 229 8.06 -14.96 12.36
CA ARG A 229 9.35 -15.32 11.71
C ARG A 229 9.16 -16.12 10.42
N SER A 230 8.10 -16.92 10.33
CA SER A 230 7.77 -17.68 9.13
C SER A 230 7.52 -16.80 7.89
N PHE A 231 6.98 -15.59 8.07
CA PHE A 231 6.71 -14.64 6.98
C PHE A 231 7.96 -13.88 6.50
N LEU A 232 9.04 -13.86 7.29
CA LEU A 232 10.27 -13.14 6.93
C LEU A 232 11.00 -13.80 5.75
N GLY A 233 10.76 -15.10 5.52
CA GLY A 233 11.39 -15.88 4.46
C GLY A 233 12.91 -15.91 4.63
N SER A 234 13.66 -15.46 3.61
CA SER A 234 15.13 -15.40 3.64
C SER A 234 15.69 -14.09 4.21
N SER A 235 14.84 -13.13 4.61
CA SER A 235 15.30 -11.85 5.17
C SER A 235 15.39 -11.92 6.69
N THR A 236 16.36 -11.23 7.28
CA THR A 236 16.43 -11.08 8.73
C THR A 236 15.47 -10.00 9.23
N ALA A 237 15.15 -10.01 10.54
CA ALA A 237 14.35 -8.95 11.17
C ALA A 237 14.99 -7.56 10.96
N GLN A 238 16.31 -7.44 11.13
CA GLN A 238 17.01 -6.18 10.91
C GLN A 238 16.90 -5.70 9.45
N GLN A 239 17.10 -6.59 8.48
CA GLN A 239 16.95 -6.23 7.06
C GLN A 239 15.52 -5.75 6.74
N ARG A 240 14.51 -6.27 7.42
CA ARG A 240 13.13 -5.80 7.28
C ARG A 240 12.96 -4.39 7.86
N ARG A 241 13.45 -4.15 9.07
CA ARG A 241 13.45 -2.82 9.70
C ARG A 241 14.13 -1.78 8.82
N ASP A 242 15.33 -2.07 8.31
CA ASP A 242 16.07 -1.15 7.45
C ASP A 242 15.28 -0.78 6.19
N ARG A 243 14.61 -1.76 5.56
CA ARG A 243 13.78 -1.54 4.37
C ARG A 243 12.52 -0.73 4.69
N TYR A 244 11.84 -1.04 5.78
CA TYR A 244 10.64 -0.31 6.19
C TYR A 244 10.98 1.12 6.63
N SER A 245 12.14 1.33 7.25
CA SER A 245 12.66 2.66 7.53
C SER A 245 12.87 3.48 6.25
N LEU A 246 13.45 2.88 5.20
CA LEU A 246 13.59 3.54 3.90
C LEU A 246 12.22 3.86 3.28
N LEU A 247 11.26 2.93 3.30
CA LEU A 247 9.91 3.20 2.80
C LEU A 247 9.26 4.37 3.53
N GLY A 248 9.38 4.44 4.85
CA GLY A 248 8.83 5.55 5.63
C GLY A 248 9.41 6.89 5.21
N GLN A 249 10.69 6.94 4.80
CA GLN A 249 11.31 8.17 4.29
C GLN A 249 10.82 8.55 2.88
N LEU A 250 10.52 7.57 2.03
CA LEU A 250 10.08 7.80 0.64
C LEU A 250 8.61 8.21 0.55
N LEU A 251 7.75 7.58 1.35
CA LEU A 251 6.29 7.69 1.21
C LEU A 251 5.73 9.12 1.34
N PRO A 252 6.21 10.02 2.21
CA PRO A 252 5.72 11.40 2.25
C PRO A 252 5.82 12.14 0.91
N GLY A 253 6.93 11.95 0.19
CA GLY A 253 7.12 12.54 -1.14
C GLY A 253 6.15 11.95 -2.16
N VAL A 254 5.96 10.63 -2.13
CA VAL A 254 4.98 9.92 -2.98
C VAL A 254 3.57 10.40 -2.70
N THR A 255 3.17 10.48 -1.44
CA THR A 255 1.86 10.98 -0.98
C THR A 255 1.62 12.41 -1.46
N GLY A 256 2.61 13.31 -1.34
CA GLY A 256 2.48 14.69 -1.83
C GLY A 256 2.21 14.79 -3.34
N ARG A 257 2.90 13.97 -4.14
CA ARG A 257 2.64 13.88 -5.59
C ARG A 257 1.28 13.28 -5.89
N MET A 258 0.89 12.20 -5.20
CA MET A 258 -0.44 11.60 -5.36
C MET A 258 -1.54 12.61 -5.01
N ASN A 259 -1.42 13.32 -3.89
CA ASN A 259 -2.40 14.33 -3.47
C ASN A 259 -2.58 15.40 -4.56
N THR A 260 -1.48 15.91 -5.11
CA THR A 260 -1.49 16.88 -6.22
C THR A 260 -2.20 16.32 -7.46
N SER A 261 -1.94 15.07 -7.82
CA SER A 261 -2.55 14.41 -8.98
C SER A 261 -4.02 14.05 -8.78
N LEU A 262 -4.41 13.69 -7.56
CA LEU A 262 -5.75 13.22 -7.22
C LEU A 262 -6.73 14.34 -6.87
N ASN A 263 -6.27 15.57 -6.65
CA ASN A 263 -7.13 16.74 -6.39
C ASN A 263 -8.19 17.01 -7.48
N ALA A 264 -8.07 16.43 -8.68
CA ALA A 264 -9.11 16.52 -9.70
C ALA A 264 -10.16 15.38 -9.64
N LEU A 265 -9.87 14.29 -8.93
CA LEU A 265 -10.72 13.12 -8.74
C LEU A 265 -11.41 13.12 -7.36
N LEU A 266 -10.72 13.66 -6.37
CA LEU A 266 -11.07 13.58 -4.96
C LEU A 266 -10.83 14.94 -4.30
N GLU A 267 -11.80 15.40 -3.51
CA GLU A 267 -11.68 16.65 -2.77
C GLU A 267 -11.09 16.39 -1.37
N GLY A 268 -10.17 17.26 -0.97
CA GLY A 268 -9.51 17.22 0.34
C GLY A 268 -8.17 16.49 0.32
N GLU A 269 -7.47 16.55 1.45
CA GLU A 269 -6.14 15.97 1.58
C GLU A 269 -6.20 14.48 1.86
N MET A 270 -5.27 13.75 1.24
CA MET A 270 -5.06 12.33 1.48
C MET A 270 -4.76 12.05 2.96
N ARG A 271 -5.58 11.20 3.57
CA ARG A 271 -5.42 10.76 4.96
C ARG A 271 -4.69 9.44 5.07
N GLN A 272 -4.89 8.54 4.11
CA GLN A 272 -4.32 7.20 4.17
C GLN A 272 -4.06 6.64 2.78
N ILE A 273 -2.96 5.90 2.66
CA ILE A 273 -2.66 5.03 1.53
C ILE A 273 -2.50 3.62 2.08
N VAL A 274 -3.17 2.66 1.46
CA VAL A 274 -2.94 1.23 1.68
C VAL A 274 -2.39 0.63 0.40
N LEU A 275 -1.16 0.15 0.46
CA LEU A 275 -0.45 -0.51 -0.63
C LEU A 275 -0.45 -2.01 -0.37
N ASN A 276 -1.43 -2.70 -0.95
CA ASN A 276 -1.43 -4.16 -0.93
C ASN A 276 -0.39 -4.67 -1.90
N ILE A 277 0.51 -5.48 -1.39
CA ILE A 277 1.63 -6.07 -2.11
C ILE A 277 1.49 -7.59 -2.10
N GLU A 278 2.29 -8.28 -2.90
CA GLU A 278 2.22 -9.75 -3.02
C GLU A 278 2.34 -10.51 -1.68
N ARG A 279 2.96 -9.91 -0.67
CA ARG A 279 3.22 -10.57 0.63
C ARG A 279 2.71 -9.75 1.82
N GLY A 280 1.55 -9.08 1.65
CA GLY A 280 0.90 -8.33 2.73
C GLY A 280 0.50 -6.93 2.30
N ALA A 281 0.69 -5.94 3.18
CA ALA A 281 0.35 -4.55 2.90
C ALA A 281 1.25 -3.56 3.63
N VAL A 282 1.42 -2.38 3.03
CA VAL A 282 2.04 -1.21 3.66
C VAL A 282 1.00 -0.12 3.80
N TYR A 283 0.91 0.44 4.99
CA TYR A 283 -0.03 1.48 5.38
C TYR A 283 0.74 2.76 5.60
N PHE A 284 0.34 3.83 4.94
CA PHE A 284 0.76 5.19 5.26
C PHE A 284 -0.47 5.95 5.77
N GLN A 285 -0.41 6.52 6.96
CA GLN A 285 -1.51 7.30 7.51
C GLN A 285 -1.02 8.65 8.00
N GLN A 286 -1.52 9.72 7.40
CA GLN A 286 -1.31 11.08 7.85
C GLN A 286 -2.14 11.33 9.11
N LEU A 287 -1.50 11.77 10.19
CA LEU A 287 -2.19 12.08 11.44
C LEU A 287 -2.41 13.58 11.58
N ARG A 288 -1.33 14.35 11.45
CA ARG A 288 -1.29 15.83 11.56
C ARG A 288 -0.21 16.37 10.64
N GLU A 289 -0.07 17.68 10.55
CA GLU A 289 1.05 18.28 9.82
C GLU A 289 2.38 17.70 10.30
N HIS A 290 3.17 17.17 9.36
CA HIS A 290 4.47 16.52 9.59
C HIS A 290 4.48 15.29 10.52
N CYS A 291 3.31 14.75 10.89
CA CYS A 291 3.19 13.55 11.73
C CYS A 291 2.42 12.45 10.99
N TYR A 292 3.01 11.26 10.89
CA TYR A 292 2.40 10.13 10.18
C TYR A 292 2.81 8.78 10.75
N LEU A 293 2.01 7.76 10.45
CA LEU A 293 2.28 6.37 10.73
C LEU A 293 2.65 5.62 9.46
N LEU A 294 3.63 4.73 9.60
CA LEU A 294 3.89 3.64 8.68
C LEU A 294 3.53 2.33 9.38
N GLY A 295 2.58 1.58 8.83
CA GLY A 295 2.24 0.23 9.28
C GLY A 295 2.59 -0.81 8.22
N VAL A 296 2.96 -2.02 8.65
CA VAL A 296 3.20 -3.13 7.73
C VAL A 296 2.52 -4.39 8.25
N SER A 297 1.79 -5.05 7.36
CA SER A 297 1.33 -6.43 7.53
C SER A 297 2.06 -7.33 6.54
N LEU A 298 2.45 -8.52 7.00
CA LEU A 298 3.14 -9.56 6.24
C LEU A 298 2.22 -10.71 5.82
N ASP A 299 0.96 -10.70 6.26
CA ASP A 299 0.00 -11.77 5.98
C ASP A 299 -1.21 -11.22 5.21
N GLN A 300 -1.28 -11.60 3.94
CA GLN A 300 -2.36 -11.18 3.05
C GLN A 300 -3.74 -11.72 3.47
N SER A 301 -3.79 -12.81 4.23
CA SER A 301 -5.04 -13.47 4.62
C SER A 301 -5.80 -12.69 5.70
N HIS A 302 -5.09 -11.82 6.43
CA HIS A 302 -5.64 -11.09 7.58
C HIS A 302 -5.54 -9.56 7.43
N LEU A 303 -5.50 -9.05 6.18
CA LEU A 303 -5.43 -7.60 5.95
C LEU A 303 -6.62 -6.83 6.56
N ALA A 304 -7.81 -7.42 6.65
CA ALA A 304 -8.95 -6.79 7.30
C ALA A 304 -8.74 -6.54 8.80
N GLU A 305 -7.89 -7.34 9.47
CA GLU A 305 -7.51 -7.09 10.87
C GLU A 305 -6.46 -5.99 10.97
N ALA A 306 -5.46 -6.00 10.09
CA ALA A 306 -4.48 -4.92 10.00
C ALA A 306 -5.13 -3.56 9.69
N ASP A 307 -6.11 -3.52 8.77
CA ASP A 307 -6.91 -2.33 8.44
C ASP A 307 -7.61 -1.77 9.69
N ARG A 308 -8.28 -2.64 10.47
CA ARG A 308 -8.95 -2.22 11.71
C ARG A 308 -7.98 -1.66 12.74
N HIS A 309 -6.82 -2.30 12.92
CA HIS A 309 -5.84 -1.89 13.92
C HIS A 309 -5.17 -0.57 13.55
N ILE A 310 -4.79 -0.36 12.28
CA ILE A 310 -4.17 0.89 11.86
C ILE A 310 -5.18 2.05 11.93
N GLU A 311 -6.43 1.82 11.55
CA GLU A 311 -7.49 2.83 11.66
C GLU A 311 -7.77 3.22 13.10
N TRP A 312 -7.85 2.23 14.01
CA TRP A 312 -7.99 2.49 15.44
C TRP A 312 -6.81 3.30 15.97
N LEU A 313 -5.58 2.83 15.74
CA LEU A 313 -4.37 3.49 16.21
C LEU A 313 -4.26 4.93 15.71
N GLY A 314 -4.56 5.15 14.43
CA GLY A 314 -4.52 6.49 13.85
C GLY A 314 -5.59 7.43 14.42
N ARG A 315 -6.76 6.92 14.85
CA ARG A 315 -7.76 7.75 15.55
C ARG A 315 -7.29 8.14 16.94
N GLU A 316 -6.74 7.20 17.71
CA GLU A 316 -6.22 7.47 19.06
C GLU A 316 -5.10 8.51 18.99
N LEU A 317 -4.10 8.30 18.13
CA LEU A 317 -2.95 9.22 17.99
C LEU A 317 -3.29 10.57 17.36
N ALA A 318 -4.35 10.64 16.54
CA ALA A 318 -4.83 11.93 16.03
C ALA A 318 -5.56 12.75 17.11
N SER A 319 -6.01 12.12 18.20
CA SER A 319 -6.77 12.76 19.27
C SER A 319 -5.94 13.35 20.42
N GLU A 320 -4.65 12.98 20.54
CA GLU A 320 -3.72 13.41 21.61
C GLU A 320 -3.15 14.81 21.43
#